data_AF-A0A6S8SZR9-F1
#
_entry.id   AF-A0A6S8SZR9-F1
#
_cell.length_a   1.000
_cell.length_b   1.000
_cell.length_c   1.000
_cell.angle_alpha   90.00
_cell.angle_beta   90.00
_cell.angle_gamma   90.00
#
_symmetry.space_group_name_H-M   'P 1'
#
loop_
_entity.id
_entity.type
_entity.pdbx_description
1 polymer ?
#
loop_
_entity_poly.entity_id
_entity_poly.type
_entity_poly.pdbx_seq_one_letter_code
_entity_poly.pdbx_strand_id
1 'polypeptide(L)'
;MTALWASVGVITILLLLVYRYIFTTTYEISNETLFREEGPKALAATASDGFEAVKALPWPRSLPGLKQIDKYKALKRHVLAQWNENEDMKAEVRQQLRHALMDRCQVHITWLLRVEREQQSIERMARRGMMSESDLKKFARFSQLLDTEVNDVRHEAGWLCDDLERSQQASEEIWRIAVQIWNQRRQEDAARARALKATTEDAARRRDAGSGLKGLKGGFLGKVIDSKPSSSRQFASTQPAFKPMTWPETHPRERAIQEYEFIKAGFLNQDQDKGEAVGRARQRLRDALLQRCQQQIPWILSLRQEQQRTRIATERARWQSSEIPTAEYLSTLQVFETKCKMESASIQEEAEWLGEQDGTPGMGEKIWSMAFELHAKANAQNTKRERLLQLHQEKILQTYAAGTAKPWPADLPGVKQRSIYDQMKSAALQQLSQPAQAAMLQGHTAPRVVGERAARQLRAALMARCQQVIPLIQRLQAEGFVFNKAVELGHVNEKDIACFEAVDTSVKAEIEAVKSEANWLSDNSGTNVGMGEQIWPAAFQIYTRRRAEVTKQIQTAQTNPLTINTVFADVVD
;
A
#
# COMPACT_ATOMS: atom_id res chain seq x y z
N MET A 1 12.64 48.94 -0.62
CA MET A 1 11.45 48.06 -0.52
C MET A 1 11.39 47.00 -1.61
N THR A 2 11.80 47.25 -2.85
CA THR A 2 11.74 46.30 -3.98
C THR A 2 12.61 45.03 -3.84
N ALA A 3 13.74 45.07 -3.12
CA ALA A 3 14.60 43.90 -2.90
C ALA A 3 14.04 42.84 -1.91
N LEU A 4 13.10 43.25 -1.04
CA LEU A 4 12.41 42.36 -0.09
C LEU A 4 11.30 41.55 -0.77
N TRP A 5 10.73 42.05 -1.88
CA TRP A 5 9.70 41.33 -2.63
C TRP A 5 10.29 40.29 -3.60
N ALA A 6 11.49 40.54 -4.14
CA ALA A 6 12.20 39.56 -4.99
C ALA A 6 12.70 38.33 -4.20
N SER A 7 13.13 38.52 -2.94
CA SER A 7 13.52 37.44 -2.04
C SER A 7 12.30 36.61 -1.58
N VAL A 8 11.16 37.25 -1.31
CA VAL A 8 9.90 36.56 -0.96
C VAL A 8 9.37 35.72 -2.15
N GLY A 9 9.49 36.20 -3.39
CA GLY A 9 9.05 35.49 -4.60
C GLY A 9 9.87 34.23 -4.92
N VAL A 10 11.18 34.26 -4.71
CA VAL A 10 12.06 33.10 -4.96
C VAL A 10 11.94 32.05 -3.85
N ILE A 11 11.77 32.49 -2.59
CA ILE A 11 11.52 31.60 -1.45
C ILE A 11 10.14 30.93 -1.57
N THR A 12 9.11 31.60 -2.10
CA THR A 12 7.79 30.98 -2.32
C THR A 12 7.79 29.91 -3.42
N ILE A 13 8.59 30.07 -4.48
CA ILE A 13 8.74 29.07 -5.54
C ILE A 13 9.53 27.84 -5.06
N LEU A 14 10.60 28.06 -4.27
CA LEU A 14 11.32 27.00 -3.57
C LEU A 14 10.43 26.26 -2.57
N LEU A 15 9.65 27.00 -1.77
CA LEU A 15 8.66 26.44 -0.84
C LEU A 15 7.60 25.62 -1.57
N LEU A 16 7.11 26.05 -2.74
CA LEU A 16 6.15 25.28 -3.54
C LEU A 16 6.74 23.98 -4.11
N LEU A 17 8.01 24.00 -4.55
CA LEU A 17 8.71 22.84 -5.08
C LEU A 17 9.08 21.83 -3.98
N VAL A 18 9.50 22.32 -2.81
CA VAL A 18 9.78 21.51 -1.62
C VAL A 18 8.46 20.97 -1.01
N TYR A 19 7.40 21.78 -0.96
CA TYR A 19 6.07 21.36 -0.47
C TYR A 19 5.44 20.28 -1.36
N ARG A 20 5.52 20.40 -2.70
CA ARG A 20 5.05 19.34 -3.62
C ARG A 20 5.83 18.02 -3.46
N TYR A 21 7.12 18.11 -3.14
CA TYR A 21 7.99 16.94 -3.00
C TYR A 21 7.84 16.25 -1.63
N ILE A 22 7.66 17.02 -0.55
CA ILE A 22 7.43 16.47 0.80
C ILE A 22 6.03 15.84 0.92
N PHE A 23 4.99 16.42 0.32
CA PHE A 23 3.62 15.87 0.43
C PHE A 23 3.39 14.57 -0.36
N THR A 24 4.29 14.22 -1.27
CA THR A 24 4.25 12.93 -1.99
C THR A 24 4.98 11.81 -1.23
N THR A 25 5.66 12.14 -0.13
CA THR A 25 6.42 11.19 0.70
C THR A 25 6.17 11.43 2.18
N THR A 26 4.91 11.33 2.63
CA THR A 26 4.59 11.28 4.06
C THR A 26 4.97 9.91 4.65
N TYR A 27 6.26 9.75 4.97
CA TYR A 27 6.71 8.81 6.00
C TYR A 27 7.14 9.62 7.22
N GLU A 28 6.55 9.27 8.36
CA GLU A 28 6.75 9.87 9.67
C GLU A 28 8.24 10.02 10.03
N ILE A 29 8.71 11.27 10.09
CA ILE A 29 10.07 11.60 10.54
C ILE A 29 10.01 11.78 12.06
N SER A 30 10.30 10.72 12.82
CA SER A 30 10.53 10.82 14.26
C SER A 30 11.95 11.34 14.57
N ASN A 31 12.07 12.09 15.67
CA ASN A 31 13.14 13.05 15.96
C ASN A 31 14.44 12.50 16.59
N GLU A 32 14.68 11.18 16.65
CA GLU A 32 15.64 10.64 17.64
C GLU A 32 17.03 10.17 17.18
N THR A 33 17.44 10.32 15.91
CA THR A 33 18.69 9.67 15.46
C THR A 33 19.71 10.56 14.74
N LEU A 34 19.60 11.88 14.84
CA LEU A 34 20.46 12.77 14.05
C LEU A 34 21.84 13.13 14.66
N PHE A 35 22.20 12.67 15.86
CA PHE A 35 23.54 12.92 16.40
C PHE A 35 24.07 11.72 17.18
N ARG A 36 25.03 11.00 16.57
CA ARG A 36 25.94 10.12 17.28
C ARG A 36 27.36 10.46 16.86
N GLU A 37 27.98 11.38 17.60
CA GLU A 37 29.42 11.39 17.83
C GLU A 37 29.70 12.09 19.16
N GLU A 38 30.46 11.39 20.01
CA GLU A 38 31.11 11.81 21.28
C GLU A 38 30.33 11.79 22.62
N GLY A 39 30.55 10.71 23.39
CA GLY A 39 31.00 10.77 24.79
C GLY A 39 30.00 11.09 25.95
N PRO A 40 29.93 10.24 27.01
CA PRO A 40 29.02 10.44 28.14
C PRO A 40 29.65 11.37 29.19
N LYS A 41 29.24 12.65 29.26
CA LYS A 41 29.61 13.54 30.39
C LYS A 41 28.63 14.70 30.69
N ALA A 42 27.39 14.64 30.21
CA ALA A 42 26.40 15.71 30.44
C ALA A 42 25.15 15.26 31.23
N LEU A 43 25.29 14.27 32.12
CA LEU A 43 24.26 13.89 33.09
C LEU A 43 24.70 14.34 34.49
N ALA A 44 24.67 15.65 34.73
CA ALA A 44 24.66 16.22 36.08
C ALA A 44 24.30 17.71 35.98
N ALA A 45 23.01 18.03 36.10
CA ALA A 45 22.47 19.26 36.71
C ALA A 45 20.97 19.39 36.36
N THR A 46 20.13 18.64 37.07
CA THR A 46 18.72 18.97 37.25
C THR A 46 18.55 19.62 38.61
N ALA A 47 18.31 20.93 38.64
CA ALA A 47 17.47 21.65 39.60
C ALA A 47 17.72 23.16 39.50
N SER A 48 16.73 23.92 39.01
CA SER A 48 16.37 25.27 39.48
C SER A 48 15.33 25.88 38.55
N ASP A 49 14.29 26.44 39.15
CA ASP A 49 13.18 27.17 38.53
C ASP A 49 13.61 28.24 37.50
N GLY A 50 12.81 28.33 36.44
CA GLY A 50 12.91 29.33 35.39
C GLY A 50 12.55 28.71 34.04
N PHE A 51 11.53 29.24 33.37
CA PHE A 51 11.11 28.89 32.00
C PHE A 51 12.28 28.35 31.17
N GLU A 52 12.26 27.05 30.86
CA GLU A 52 13.31 26.41 30.06
C GLU A 52 13.42 27.13 28.71
N ALA A 53 14.45 27.96 28.58
CA ALA A 53 14.90 28.45 27.29
C ALA A 53 15.24 27.23 26.45
N VAL A 54 14.43 26.95 25.43
CA VAL A 54 14.68 25.89 24.45
C VAL A 54 16.09 26.11 23.91
N LYS A 55 17.05 25.27 24.33
CA LYS A 55 18.43 25.28 23.83
C LYS A 55 18.42 24.82 22.37
N ALA A 56 18.02 25.71 21.46
CA ALA A 56 18.28 25.53 20.04
C ALA A 56 19.80 25.43 19.85
N LEU A 57 20.26 24.36 19.21
CA LEU A 57 21.68 24.15 18.90
C LEU A 57 22.26 25.43 18.25
N PRO A 58 23.45 25.91 18.68
CA PRO A 58 23.99 27.18 18.21
C PRO A 58 24.18 27.21 16.69
N TRP A 59 23.86 28.35 16.08
CA TRP A 59 24.05 28.57 14.64
C TRP A 59 25.54 28.76 14.30
N PRO A 60 26.07 28.11 13.26
CA PRO A 60 27.46 28.28 12.84
C PRO A 60 27.78 29.74 12.51
N ARG A 61 29.00 30.19 12.86
CA ARG A 61 29.49 31.54 12.50
C ARG A 61 29.93 31.66 11.03
N SER A 62 30.27 30.52 10.42
CA SER A 62 30.69 30.39 9.02
C SER A 62 29.88 29.31 8.33
N LEU A 63 29.83 29.38 7.00
CA LEU A 63 29.16 28.38 6.19
C LEU A 63 29.89 27.02 6.30
N PRO A 64 29.22 25.94 6.70
CA PRO A 64 29.79 24.59 6.68
C PRO A 64 30.10 24.17 5.25
N GLY A 65 31.17 23.41 5.02
CA GLY A 65 31.50 22.94 3.66
C GLY A 65 32.46 23.82 2.87
N LEU A 66 33.15 24.78 3.52
CA LEU A 66 34.20 25.59 2.89
C LEU A 66 35.22 24.74 2.13
N LYS A 67 35.60 23.57 2.67
CA LYS A 67 36.52 22.63 2.00
C LYS A 67 36.00 22.18 0.62
N GLN A 68 34.71 21.89 0.50
CA GLN A 68 34.08 21.47 -0.76
C GLN A 68 34.00 22.65 -1.75
N ILE A 69 33.70 23.85 -1.24
CA ILE A 69 33.70 25.10 -2.04
C ILE A 69 35.09 25.37 -2.59
N ASP A 70 36.12 25.31 -1.74
CA ASP A 70 37.51 25.56 -2.13
C ASP A 70 38.02 24.50 -3.11
N LYS A 71 37.68 23.22 -2.89
CA LYS A 71 38.01 22.13 -3.81
C LYS A 71 37.41 22.35 -5.20
N TYR A 72 36.14 22.75 -5.28
CA TYR A 72 35.50 23.08 -6.56
C TYR A 72 36.16 24.29 -7.23
N LYS A 73 36.40 25.38 -6.49
CA LYS A 73 37.02 26.61 -7.03
C LYS A 73 38.46 26.37 -7.51
N ALA A 74 39.21 25.51 -6.83
CA ALA A 74 40.55 25.11 -7.24
C ALA A 74 40.50 24.28 -8.53
N LEU A 75 39.60 23.30 -8.60
CA LEU A 75 39.38 22.50 -9.80
C LEU A 75 39.00 23.39 -10.98
N LYS A 76 37.99 24.26 -10.83
CA LYS A 76 37.52 25.19 -11.88
C LYS A 76 38.63 26.08 -12.41
N ARG A 77 39.52 26.59 -11.56
CA ARG A 77 40.69 27.39 -11.98
C ARG A 77 41.65 26.58 -12.85
N HIS A 78 41.91 25.33 -12.49
CA HIS A 78 42.75 24.43 -13.29
C HIS A 78 42.12 24.15 -14.66
N VAL A 79 40.81 23.91 -14.69
CA VAL A 79 40.03 23.68 -15.91
C VAL A 79 40.10 24.88 -16.85
N LEU A 80 39.89 26.10 -16.34
CA LEU A 80 39.94 27.32 -17.13
C LEU A 80 41.34 27.60 -17.69
N ALA A 81 42.40 27.17 -16.99
CA ALA A 81 43.77 27.33 -17.45
C ALA A 81 44.14 26.37 -18.60
N GLN A 82 43.53 25.18 -18.65
CA GLN A 82 43.83 24.13 -19.63
C GLN A 82 42.80 24.03 -20.78
N TRP A 83 41.80 24.93 -20.80
CA TRP A 83 40.60 24.82 -21.64
C TRP A 83 40.88 24.86 -23.17
N ASN A 84 42.04 25.36 -23.59
CA ASN A 84 42.35 25.58 -25.00
C ASN A 84 43.04 24.39 -25.70
N GLU A 85 43.37 23.31 -25.00
CA GLU A 85 44.36 22.33 -25.50
C GLU A 85 43.78 20.99 -25.97
N ASN A 86 42.58 20.54 -25.55
CA ASN A 86 42.03 19.25 -25.97
C ASN A 86 40.51 19.09 -25.72
N GLU A 87 39.71 18.60 -26.68
CA GLU A 87 38.24 18.41 -26.54
C GLU A 87 37.87 17.23 -25.62
N ASP A 88 38.55 16.09 -25.73
CA ASP A 88 38.22 14.90 -24.93
C ASP A 88 38.52 15.08 -23.42
N MET A 89 39.58 15.84 -23.09
CA MET A 89 39.82 16.26 -21.70
C MET A 89 38.68 17.12 -21.15
N LYS A 90 37.97 17.90 -21.98
CA LYS A 90 36.87 18.77 -21.49
C LYS A 90 35.73 17.94 -20.94
N ALA A 91 35.41 16.78 -21.52
CA ALA A 91 34.30 15.95 -21.07
C ALA A 91 34.58 15.33 -19.68
N GLU A 92 35.76 14.74 -19.49
CA GLU A 92 36.16 14.14 -18.22
C GLU A 92 36.28 15.19 -17.11
N VAL A 93 36.90 16.33 -17.42
CA VAL A 93 37.10 17.44 -16.48
C VAL A 93 35.77 18.12 -16.12
N ARG A 94 34.84 18.29 -17.08
CA ARG A 94 33.46 18.74 -16.79
C ARG A 94 32.74 17.76 -15.89
N GLN A 95 32.96 16.46 -16.05
CA GLN A 95 32.37 15.45 -15.17
C GLN A 95 32.89 15.57 -13.73
N GLN A 96 34.21 15.72 -13.56
CA GLN A 96 34.82 15.96 -12.24
C GLN A 96 34.28 17.25 -11.58
N LEU A 97 34.09 18.32 -12.35
CA LEU A 97 33.45 19.55 -11.87
C LEU A 97 32.01 19.33 -11.42
N ARG A 98 31.22 18.56 -12.18
CA ARG A 98 29.83 18.20 -11.80
C ARG A 98 29.79 17.41 -10.50
N HIS A 99 30.69 16.42 -10.32
CA HIS A 99 30.80 15.66 -9.07
C HIS A 99 31.18 16.58 -7.89
N ALA A 100 32.18 17.44 -8.07
CA ALA A 100 32.61 18.39 -7.03
C ALA A 100 31.52 19.42 -6.68
N LEU A 101 30.73 19.87 -7.66
CA LEU A 101 29.58 20.74 -7.43
C LEU A 101 28.48 20.00 -6.66
N MET A 102 28.22 18.73 -7.00
CA MET A 102 27.25 17.91 -6.26
C MET A 102 27.69 17.68 -4.81
N ASP A 103 28.99 17.46 -4.56
CA ASP A 103 29.54 17.37 -3.19
C ASP A 103 29.31 18.66 -2.40
N ARG A 104 29.45 19.84 -3.04
CA ARG A 104 29.07 21.13 -2.42
C ARG A 104 27.59 21.15 -2.05
N CYS A 105 26.70 20.73 -2.96
CA CYS A 105 25.26 20.68 -2.67
C CYS A 105 24.97 19.79 -1.45
N GLN A 106 25.55 18.59 -1.39
CA GLN A 106 25.28 17.62 -0.33
C GLN A 106 25.58 18.14 1.08
N VAL A 107 26.63 18.97 1.24
CA VAL A 107 26.97 19.55 2.54
C VAL A 107 25.94 20.59 3.00
N HIS A 108 25.34 21.32 2.06
CA HIS A 108 24.43 22.43 2.37
C HIS A 108 22.97 22.01 2.52
N ILE A 109 22.51 20.89 1.94
CA ILE A 109 21.11 20.41 2.03
C ILE A 109 20.62 20.33 3.48
N THR A 110 21.43 19.74 4.37
CA THR A 110 21.04 19.55 5.77
C THR A 110 20.80 20.89 6.47
N TRP A 111 21.56 21.93 6.08
CA TRP A 111 21.42 23.29 6.62
C TRP A 111 20.24 24.04 6.01
N LEU A 112 19.99 23.85 4.71
CA LEU A 112 18.80 24.40 4.03
C LEU A 112 17.52 23.89 4.69
N LEU A 113 17.39 22.58 4.86
CA LEU A 113 16.22 21.96 5.51
C LEU A 113 16.06 22.44 6.96
N ARG A 114 17.16 22.68 7.67
CA ARG A 114 17.13 23.21 9.04
C ARG A 114 16.63 24.65 9.07
N VAL A 115 17.12 25.51 8.18
CA VAL A 115 16.68 26.92 8.08
C VAL A 115 15.19 26.96 7.78
N GLU A 116 14.71 26.21 6.78
CA GLU A 116 13.28 26.13 6.44
C GLU A 116 12.40 25.73 7.63
N ARG A 117 12.85 24.73 8.41
CA ARG A 117 12.12 24.25 9.58
C ARG A 117 12.08 25.26 10.73
N GLU A 118 13.20 25.92 10.99
CA GLU A 118 13.38 26.74 12.20
C GLU A 118 13.06 28.23 11.99
N GLN A 119 13.01 28.71 10.74
CA GLN A 119 12.82 30.13 10.41
C GLN A 119 11.57 30.74 11.05
N GLN A 120 10.40 30.12 10.86
CA GLN A 120 9.14 30.65 11.43
C GLN A 120 9.14 30.64 12.97
N SER A 121 9.86 29.71 13.59
CA SER A 121 10.00 29.67 15.04
C SER A 121 10.88 30.81 15.52
N ILE A 122 12.04 31.00 14.87
CA ILE A 122 13.02 32.04 15.19
C ILE A 122 12.43 33.43 15.00
N GLU A 123 11.72 33.68 13.90
CA GLU A 123 11.05 34.95 13.65
C GLU A 123 10.00 35.27 14.73
N ARG A 124 9.24 34.27 15.19
CA ARG A 124 8.27 34.44 16.28
C ARG A 124 8.95 34.71 17.63
N MET A 125 10.03 33.99 17.95
CA MET A 125 10.78 34.21 19.18
C MET A 125 11.42 35.61 19.21
N ALA A 126 11.98 36.06 18.09
CA ALA A 126 12.55 37.39 17.94
C ALA A 126 11.50 38.50 18.10
N ARG A 127 10.33 38.37 17.46
CA ARG A 127 9.22 39.35 17.61
C ARG A 127 8.71 39.46 19.05
N ARG A 128 8.81 38.38 19.82
CA ARG A 128 8.37 38.32 21.24
C ARG A 128 9.48 38.69 22.23
N GLY A 129 10.66 39.11 21.76
CA GLY A 129 11.81 39.42 22.62
C GLY A 129 12.39 38.21 23.36
N MET A 130 12.03 36.98 22.95
CA MET A 130 12.46 35.73 23.58
C MET A 130 13.78 35.18 23.01
N MET A 131 14.46 35.97 22.16
CA MET A 131 15.73 35.62 21.53
C MET A 131 16.67 36.81 21.61
N SER A 132 17.95 36.57 21.91
CA SER A 132 18.93 37.65 21.95
C SER A 132 19.13 38.26 20.55
N GLU A 133 19.31 39.58 20.48
CA GLU A 133 19.61 40.28 19.22
C GLU A 133 20.89 39.72 18.57
N SER A 134 21.85 39.28 19.39
CA SER A 134 23.10 38.68 18.92
C SER A 134 22.86 37.35 18.20
N ASP A 135 21.93 36.53 18.67
CA ASP A 135 21.62 35.23 18.05
C ASP A 135 20.76 35.39 16.81
N LEU A 136 19.84 36.38 16.81
CA LEU A 136 19.09 36.75 15.62
C LEU A 136 20.04 37.22 14.50
N LYS A 137 21.02 38.07 14.83
CA LYS A 137 22.05 38.51 13.86
C LYS A 137 22.88 37.34 13.33
N LYS A 138 23.24 36.37 14.17
CA LYS A 138 23.95 35.14 13.73
C LYS A 138 23.09 34.33 12.76
N PHE A 139 21.82 34.08 13.09
CA PHE A 139 20.89 33.36 12.22
C PHE A 139 20.69 34.08 10.88
N ALA A 140 20.41 35.38 10.90
CA ALA A 140 20.18 36.17 9.68
C ALA A 140 21.41 36.16 8.77
N ARG A 141 22.61 36.35 9.35
CA ARG A 141 23.86 36.28 8.59
C ARG A 141 24.09 34.89 8.00
N PHE A 142 23.81 33.83 8.76
CA PHE A 142 23.94 32.46 8.29
C PHE A 142 22.99 32.16 7.13
N SER A 143 21.72 32.54 7.25
CA SER A 143 20.72 32.39 6.19
C SER A 143 21.15 33.11 4.92
N GLN A 144 21.63 34.34 5.02
CA GLN A 144 22.09 35.12 3.87
C GLN A 144 23.31 34.47 3.18
N LEU A 145 24.26 33.95 3.96
CA LEU A 145 25.42 33.22 3.41
C LEU A 145 24.98 31.95 2.68
N LEU A 146 24.01 31.23 3.23
CA LEU A 146 23.46 30.03 2.62
C LEU A 146 22.69 30.34 1.33
N ASP A 147 21.89 31.41 1.32
CA ASP A 147 21.18 31.88 0.12
C ASP A 147 22.14 32.30 -0.99
N THR A 148 23.26 32.93 -0.61
CA THR A 148 24.32 33.31 -1.56
C THR A 148 24.93 32.06 -2.19
N GLU A 149 25.31 31.06 -1.38
CA GLU A 149 25.85 29.79 -1.88
C GLU A 149 24.84 29.03 -2.76
N VAL A 150 23.54 29.06 -2.44
CA VAL A 150 22.50 28.47 -3.29
C VAL A 150 22.50 29.09 -4.69
N ASN A 151 22.57 30.41 -4.76
CA ASN A 151 22.61 31.14 -6.03
C ASN A 151 23.92 30.91 -6.79
N ASP A 152 25.05 30.86 -6.10
CA ASP A 152 26.35 30.54 -6.70
C ASP A 152 26.33 29.13 -7.30
N VAL A 153 25.83 28.13 -6.58
CA VAL A 153 25.70 26.75 -7.09
C VAL A 153 24.79 26.66 -8.31
N ARG A 154 23.68 27.41 -8.32
CA ARG A 154 22.77 27.50 -9.47
C ARG A 154 23.48 28.07 -10.70
N HIS A 155 24.19 29.17 -10.51
CA HIS A 155 24.96 29.81 -11.58
C HIS A 155 26.05 28.88 -12.13
N GLU A 156 26.77 28.20 -11.24
CA GLU A 156 27.79 27.21 -11.59
C GLU A 156 27.19 25.99 -12.32
N ALA A 157 26.02 25.52 -11.91
CA ALA A 157 25.32 24.42 -12.58
C ALA A 157 24.90 24.80 -14.01
N GLY A 158 24.41 26.02 -14.19
CA GLY A 158 24.10 26.57 -15.51
C GLY A 158 25.33 26.70 -16.40
N TRP A 159 26.48 27.13 -15.83
CA TRP A 159 27.75 27.25 -16.57
C TRP A 159 28.31 25.90 -17.04
N LEU A 160 28.06 24.80 -16.31
CA LEU A 160 28.53 23.45 -16.67
C LEU A 160 27.71 22.77 -17.80
N CYS A 161 26.80 23.52 -18.42
CA CYS A 161 25.94 23.07 -19.51
C CYS A 161 26.27 23.82 -20.80
N ASP A 162 26.36 23.06 -21.90
CA ASP A 162 26.77 23.60 -23.21
C ASP A 162 25.64 24.26 -24.00
N ASP A 163 24.40 24.13 -23.54
CA ASP A 163 23.17 24.55 -24.22
C ASP A 163 22.35 25.47 -23.28
N LEU A 164 21.80 26.56 -23.81
CA LEU A 164 21.10 27.60 -23.06
C LEU A 164 19.83 27.07 -22.39
N GLU A 165 19.06 26.22 -23.07
CA GLU A 165 17.86 25.60 -22.50
C GLU A 165 18.25 24.61 -21.39
N ARG A 166 19.30 23.83 -21.61
CA ARG A 166 19.84 22.88 -20.63
C ARG A 166 20.51 23.57 -19.44
N SER A 167 21.02 24.79 -19.63
CA SER A 167 21.62 25.62 -18.59
C SER A 167 20.57 26.09 -17.57
N GLN A 168 19.42 26.57 -18.05
CA GLN A 168 18.29 26.95 -17.19
C GLN A 168 17.76 25.73 -16.43
N GLN A 169 17.56 24.61 -17.12
CA GLN A 169 17.08 23.37 -16.49
C GLN A 169 18.06 22.87 -15.42
N ALA A 170 19.37 22.84 -15.69
CA ALA A 170 20.36 22.40 -14.71
C ALA A 170 20.45 23.30 -13.48
N SER A 171 20.33 24.62 -13.68
CA SER A 171 20.27 25.61 -12.59
C SER A 171 19.07 25.35 -11.66
N GLU A 172 17.92 24.98 -12.21
CA GLU A 172 16.73 24.68 -11.41
C GLU A 172 16.74 23.28 -10.78
N GLU A 173 17.28 22.28 -11.47
CA GLU A 173 17.19 20.87 -11.07
C GLU A 173 18.31 20.41 -10.12
N ILE A 174 19.46 21.09 -10.08
CA ILE A 174 20.62 20.63 -9.29
C ILE A 174 20.28 20.39 -7.81
N TRP A 175 19.54 21.30 -7.18
CA TRP A 175 19.14 21.17 -5.78
C TRP A 175 18.08 20.10 -5.56
N ARG A 176 17.18 19.90 -6.54
CA ARG A 176 16.17 18.81 -6.50
C ARG A 176 16.86 17.44 -6.54
N ILE A 177 17.82 17.27 -7.44
CA ILE A 177 18.62 16.04 -7.57
C ILE A 177 19.45 15.82 -6.31
N ALA A 178 20.06 16.89 -5.78
CA ALA A 178 20.86 16.79 -4.58
C ALA A 178 20.03 16.32 -3.37
N VAL A 179 18.81 16.84 -3.18
CA VAL A 179 17.87 16.39 -2.14
C VAL A 179 17.44 14.93 -2.32
N GLN A 180 17.21 14.47 -3.56
CA GLN A 180 16.91 13.07 -3.85
C GLN A 180 18.04 12.13 -3.42
N ILE A 181 19.28 12.47 -3.80
CA ILE A 181 20.48 11.70 -3.42
C ILE A 181 20.63 11.65 -1.90
N TRP A 182 20.44 12.78 -1.22
CA TRP A 182 20.53 12.86 0.23
C TRP A 182 19.48 11.97 0.91
N ASN A 183 18.23 12.01 0.44
CA ASN A 183 17.15 11.16 0.95
C ASN A 183 17.44 9.68 0.76
N GLN A 184 17.93 9.28 -0.41
CA GLN A 184 18.29 7.88 -0.65
C GLN A 184 19.41 7.41 0.28
N ARG A 185 20.50 8.19 0.40
CA ARG A 185 21.61 7.84 1.32
C ARG A 185 21.10 7.68 2.75
N ARG A 186 20.20 8.57 3.18
CA ARG A 186 19.57 8.48 4.50
C ARG A 186 18.73 7.21 4.67
N GLN A 187 17.96 6.81 3.66
CA GLN A 187 17.18 5.57 3.69
C GLN A 187 18.10 4.33 3.74
N GLU A 188 19.18 4.32 2.97
CA GLU A 188 20.19 3.27 3.00
C GLU A 188 20.89 3.20 4.37
N ASP A 189 21.24 4.34 4.96
CA ASP A 189 21.83 4.40 6.30
C ASP A 189 20.86 3.92 7.38
N ALA A 190 19.58 4.30 7.29
CA ALA A 190 18.54 3.81 8.19
C ALA A 190 18.33 2.29 8.05
N ALA A 191 18.33 1.77 6.82
CA ALA A 191 18.24 0.35 6.54
C ALA A 191 19.47 -0.42 7.09
N ARG A 192 20.69 0.12 6.88
CA ARG A 192 21.93 -0.43 7.44
C ARG A 192 21.90 -0.43 8.97
N ALA A 193 21.45 0.65 9.59
CA ALA A 193 21.32 0.75 11.04
C ALA A 193 20.29 -0.25 11.60
N ARG A 194 19.16 -0.46 10.92
CA ARG A 194 18.17 -1.49 11.29
C ARG A 194 18.74 -2.90 11.15
N ALA A 195 19.46 -3.19 10.06
CA ALA A 195 20.12 -4.49 9.87
C ALA A 195 21.19 -4.75 10.95
N LEU A 196 22.00 -3.73 11.27
CA LEU A 196 22.96 -3.79 12.38
C LEU A 196 22.26 -4.07 13.71
N LYS A 197 21.17 -3.35 14.02
CA LYS A 197 20.37 -3.60 15.25
C LYS A 197 19.82 -5.04 15.29
N ALA A 198 19.24 -5.53 14.20
CA ALA A 198 18.75 -6.91 14.12
C ALA A 198 19.87 -7.93 14.34
N THR A 199 21.06 -7.74 13.75
CA THR A 199 22.20 -8.63 14.00
C THR A 199 22.73 -8.56 15.44
N THR A 200 22.68 -7.39 16.08
CA THR A 200 23.08 -7.25 17.48
C THR A 200 22.04 -7.82 18.45
N GLU A 201 20.75 -7.72 18.12
CA GLU A 201 19.66 -8.34 18.88
C GLU A 201 19.68 -9.86 18.72
N ASP A 202 19.93 -10.39 17.51
CA ASP A 202 20.14 -11.82 17.29
C ASP A 202 21.40 -12.35 18.00
N ALA A 203 22.48 -11.55 18.03
CA ALA A 203 23.68 -11.88 18.80
C ALA A 203 23.44 -11.83 20.32
N ALA A 204 22.53 -10.98 20.80
CA ALA A 204 22.08 -10.94 22.19
C ALA A 204 21.19 -12.16 22.51
N ARG A 205 20.21 -12.49 21.66
CA ARG A 205 19.36 -13.68 21.78
C ARG A 205 20.17 -14.99 21.77
N ARG A 206 21.24 -15.08 20.97
CA ARG A 206 22.16 -16.24 20.99
C ARG A 206 22.98 -16.32 22.28
N ARG A 207 23.30 -15.18 22.91
CA ARG A 207 23.94 -15.13 24.22
C ARG A 207 22.98 -15.57 25.34
N ASP A 208 21.72 -15.14 25.27
CA ASP A 208 20.67 -15.54 26.22
C ASP A 208 20.26 -17.01 26.04
N ALA A 209 20.17 -17.49 24.80
CA ALA A 209 19.97 -18.92 24.50
C ALA A 209 21.15 -19.79 24.95
N GLY A 210 22.39 -19.27 24.90
CA GLY A 210 23.58 -19.94 25.44
C GLY A 210 23.62 -20.01 26.98
N SER A 211 22.90 -19.12 27.67
CA SER A 211 22.73 -19.13 29.13
C SER A 211 21.64 -20.12 29.59
N GLY A 212 20.64 -20.39 28.75
CA GLY A 212 19.54 -21.34 29.04
C GLY A 212 19.85 -22.82 28.76
N LEU A 213 20.96 -23.13 28.10
CA LEU A 213 21.28 -24.48 27.58
C LEU A 213 22.34 -25.24 28.41
N LYS A 214 22.29 -25.10 29.75
CA LYS A 214 23.10 -25.93 30.67
C LYS A 214 22.41 -27.19 31.19
N GLY A 215 21.22 -27.52 30.70
CA GLY A 215 20.50 -28.73 31.10
C GLY A 215 19.60 -29.23 30.00
N LEU A 216 20.15 -29.96 29.03
CA LEU A 216 19.49 -31.03 28.27
C LEU A 216 20.54 -31.67 27.35
N LYS A 217 21.26 -32.66 27.91
CA LYS A 217 22.05 -33.62 27.13
C LYS A 217 21.09 -34.65 26.53
N GLY A 218 21.27 -34.91 25.23
CA GLY A 218 20.59 -35.95 24.45
C GLY A 218 19.91 -35.33 23.24
N GLY A 219 20.40 -35.39 22.01
CA GLY A 219 21.32 -36.32 21.38
C GLY A 219 20.58 -37.05 20.28
N PHE A 220 20.57 -36.50 19.05
CA PHE A 220 20.63 -37.31 17.83
C PHE A 220 20.92 -36.44 16.59
N LEU A 221 22.01 -36.79 15.90
CA LEU A 221 22.44 -36.41 14.54
C LEU A 221 22.96 -34.99 14.28
N GLY A 222 24.22 -34.81 14.71
CA GLY A 222 25.15 -33.95 14.01
C GLY A 222 25.51 -34.50 12.62
N LYS A 223 25.43 -33.64 11.60
CA LYS A 223 26.35 -33.65 10.46
C LYS A 223 27.18 -32.37 10.52
N VAL A 224 28.38 -32.55 11.04
CA VAL A 224 29.66 -31.99 10.54
C VAL A 224 29.51 -30.74 9.67
N ILE A 225 29.66 -29.58 10.29
CA ILE A 225 30.11 -28.37 9.59
C ILE A 225 31.63 -28.53 9.47
N ASP A 226 32.09 -29.01 8.32
CA ASP A 226 33.48 -28.85 7.93
C ASP A 226 33.75 -27.36 7.73
N SER A 227 34.36 -26.76 8.74
CA SER A 227 34.93 -25.42 8.70
C SER A 227 36.13 -25.40 7.74
N LYS A 228 35.89 -24.96 6.51
CA LYS A 228 36.92 -24.30 5.68
C LYS A 228 36.65 -22.80 5.63
N PRO A 229 37.69 -21.94 5.69
CA PRO A 229 37.52 -20.50 5.68
C PRO A 229 37.15 -20.06 4.27
N SER A 230 35.88 -19.70 4.04
CA SER A 230 35.46 -19.08 2.79
C SER A 230 35.98 -17.64 2.75
N SER A 231 37.17 -17.50 2.17
CA SER A 231 37.66 -16.29 1.53
C SER A 231 36.72 -15.92 0.38
N SER A 232 35.64 -15.21 0.69
CA SER A 232 34.91 -14.40 -0.28
C SER A 232 34.12 -13.35 0.47
N ARG A 233 34.77 -12.21 0.75
CA ARG A 233 34.04 -10.93 0.81
C ARG A 233 33.47 -10.69 -0.59
N GLN A 234 32.37 -11.37 -0.91
CA GLN A 234 31.46 -10.89 -1.93
C GLN A 234 30.93 -9.58 -1.36
N PHE A 235 31.42 -8.47 -1.92
CA PHE A 235 30.74 -7.20 -1.86
C PHE A 235 29.26 -7.48 -2.06
N ALA A 236 28.43 -7.17 -1.05
CA ALA A 236 26.99 -7.13 -1.23
C ALA A 236 26.76 -6.29 -2.49
N SER A 237 26.24 -6.91 -3.56
CA SER A 237 26.02 -6.21 -4.81
C SER A 237 25.13 -5.02 -4.47
N THR A 238 25.70 -3.82 -4.53
CA THR A 238 24.93 -2.58 -4.49
C THR A 238 23.86 -2.73 -5.55
N GLN A 239 22.59 -2.79 -5.13
CA GLN A 239 21.48 -2.86 -6.08
C GLN A 239 21.66 -1.73 -7.10
N PRO A 240 21.40 -2.00 -8.39
CA PRO A 240 21.54 -0.99 -9.42
C PRO A 240 20.71 0.25 -9.03
N ALA A 241 21.30 1.44 -9.16
CA ALA A 241 20.65 2.70 -8.76
C ALA A 241 19.37 2.97 -9.56
N PHE A 242 19.20 2.29 -10.70
CA PHE A 242 18.01 2.26 -11.50
C PHE A 242 17.63 0.81 -11.82
N LYS A 243 16.47 0.35 -11.34
CA LYS A 243 15.89 -0.95 -11.71
C LYS A 243 14.80 -0.76 -12.76
N PRO A 244 14.99 -1.26 -14.00
CA PRO A 244 13.98 -1.24 -15.05
C PRO A 244 12.68 -1.88 -14.59
N MET A 245 11.54 -1.29 -14.98
CA MET A 245 10.24 -1.94 -14.79
C MET A 245 10.05 -3.03 -15.86
N THR A 246 9.49 -4.16 -15.46
CA THR A 246 9.07 -5.21 -16.40
C THR A 246 7.72 -4.84 -17.02
N TRP A 247 7.70 -4.63 -18.33
CA TRP A 247 6.48 -4.39 -19.10
C TRP A 247 5.89 -5.71 -19.59
N PRO A 248 4.56 -5.86 -19.65
CA PRO A 248 3.95 -7.05 -20.27
C PRO A 248 4.21 -7.07 -21.78
N GLU A 249 4.46 -8.25 -22.33
CA GLU A 249 4.74 -8.46 -23.76
C GLU A 249 3.51 -8.13 -24.63
N THR A 250 2.32 -8.53 -24.16
CA THR A 250 1.04 -8.24 -24.81
C THR A 250 0.36 -7.06 -24.16
N HIS A 251 -0.33 -6.24 -24.98
CA HIS A 251 -1.17 -5.19 -24.43
C HIS A 251 -2.33 -5.87 -23.70
N PRO A 252 -2.59 -5.63 -22.39
CA PRO A 252 -3.49 -6.46 -21.57
C PRO A 252 -4.98 -6.43 -21.97
N ARG A 253 -5.34 -5.83 -23.11
CA ARG A 253 -6.69 -5.36 -23.42
C ARG A 253 -7.22 -5.80 -24.76
N GLU A 254 -6.55 -6.72 -25.44
CA GLU A 254 -7.10 -7.34 -26.64
C GLU A 254 -8.53 -7.83 -26.39
N ARG A 255 -8.81 -8.37 -25.20
CA ARG A 255 -10.17 -8.77 -24.80
C ARG A 255 -11.18 -7.62 -24.72
N ALA A 256 -10.82 -6.50 -24.09
CA ALA A 256 -11.75 -5.37 -23.95
C ALA A 256 -11.98 -4.63 -25.27
N ILE A 257 -10.96 -4.61 -26.14
CA ILE A 257 -11.09 -4.10 -27.51
C ILE A 257 -12.00 -5.04 -28.31
N GLN A 258 -11.76 -6.36 -28.27
CA GLN A 258 -12.59 -7.36 -28.95
C GLN A 258 -14.04 -7.33 -28.46
N GLU A 259 -14.26 -7.17 -27.16
CA GLU A 259 -15.59 -7.05 -26.56
C GLU A 259 -16.31 -5.79 -27.06
N TYR A 260 -15.63 -4.64 -27.10
CA TYR A 260 -16.19 -3.42 -27.66
C TYR A 260 -16.51 -3.55 -29.16
N GLU A 261 -15.59 -4.09 -29.96
CA GLU A 261 -15.81 -4.29 -31.41
C GLU A 261 -16.94 -5.29 -31.68
N PHE A 262 -17.06 -6.35 -30.87
CA PHE A 262 -18.16 -7.30 -30.96
C PHE A 262 -19.51 -6.62 -30.66
N ILE A 263 -19.58 -5.80 -29.60
CA ILE A 263 -20.79 -5.04 -29.26
C ILE A 263 -21.11 -4.02 -30.36
N LYS A 264 -20.09 -3.35 -30.93
CA LYS A 264 -20.23 -2.37 -32.01
C LYS A 264 -20.74 -3.01 -33.29
N ALA A 265 -20.19 -4.15 -33.70
CA ALA A 265 -20.69 -4.91 -34.84
C ALA A 265 -22.16 -5.33 -34.64
N GLY A 266 -22.51 -5.79 -33.44
CA GLY A 266 -23.90 -6.10 -33.09
C GLY A 266 -24.83 -4.89 -33.14
N PHE A 267 -24.35 -3.71 -32.76
CA PHE A 267 -25.11 -2.45 -32.84
C PHE A 267 -25.30 -1.98 -34.29
N LEU A 268 -24.26 -2.06 -35.13
CA LEU A 268 -24.33 -1.67 -36.54
C LEU A 268 -25.21 -2.61 -37.38
N ASN A 269 -25.31 -3.89 -37.00
CA ASN A 269 -26.13 -4.90 -37.67
C ASN A 269 -27.59 -4.90 -37.21
N GLN A 270 -27.97 -4.09 -36.21
CA GLN A 270 -29.38 -3.93 -35.85
C GLN A 270 -30.05 -3.02 -36.90
N ASP A 271 -30.84 -3.62 -37.78
CA ASP A 271 -31.79 -2.89 -38.62
C ASP A 271 -32.66 -1.97 -37.76
N GLN A 272 -33.07 -0.84 -38.33
CA GLN A 272 -33.67 0.35 -37.70
C GLN A 272 -34.98 0.11 -36.90
N ASP A 273 -34.97 -0.77 -35.91
CA ASP A 273 -36.04 -0.91 -34.94
C ASP A 273 -36.00 0.29 -33.99
N LYS A 274 -36.83 1.30 -34.29
CA LYS A 274 -37.02 2.48 -33.46
C LYS A 274 -37.62 2.06 -32.12
N GLY A 275 -36.80 1.97 -31.07
CA GLY A 275 -37.27 1.70 -29.71
C GLY A 275 -36.19 1.57 -28.63
N GLU A 276 -36.61 1.16 -27.43
CA GLU A 276 -35.77 0.95 -26.23
C GLU A 276 -34.57 0.01 -26.44
N ALA A 277 -34.64 -0.89 -27.44
CA ALA A 277 -33.57 -1.82 -27.77
C ALA A 277 -32.29 -1.09 -28.23
N VAL A 278 -32.43 -0.06 -29.06
CA VAL A 278 -31.32 0.80 -29.51
C VAL A 278 -30.71 1.56 -28.34
N GLY A 279 -31.55 2.06 -27.42
CA GLY A 279 -31.09 2.73 -26.19
C GLY A 279 -30.27 1.80 -25.29
N ARG A 280 -30.72 0.56 -25.10
CA ARG A 280 -29.98 -0.46 -24.32
C ARG A 280 -28.67 -0.87 -24.98
N ALA A 281 -28.66 -1.08 -26.30
CA ALA A 281 -27.46 -1.42 -27.06
C ALA A 281 -26.42 -0.27 -27.00
N ARG A 282 -26.89 0.97 -27.10
CA ARG A 282 -26.05 2.16 -26.96
C ARG A 282 -25.46 2.32 -25.56
N GLN A 283 -26.25 2.06 -24.51
CA GLN A 283 -25.71 2.08 -23.15
C GLN A 283 -24.61 1.02 -22.96
N ARG A 284 -24.78 -0.18 -23.53
CA ARG A 284 -23.73 -1.21 -23.52
C ARG A 284 -22.45 -0.76 -24.23
N LEU A 285 -22.55 -0.02 -25.33
CA LEU A 285 -21.38 0.56 -26.01
C LEU A 285 -20.66 1.59 -25.14
N ARG A 286 -21.41 2.48 -24.47
CA ARG A 286 -20.84 3.46 -23.54
C ARG A 286 -20.14 2.78 -22.38
N ASP A 287 -20.76 1.75 -21.79
CA ASP A 287 -20.19 1.00 -20.67
C ASP A 287 -18.91 0.27 -21.10
N ALA A 288 -18.90 -0.37 -22.27
CA ALA A 288 -17.73 -1.04 -22.83
C ALA A 288 -16.59 -0.05 -23.15
N LEU A 289 -16.91 1.14 -23.70
CA LEU A 289 -15.91 2.18 -23.95
C LEU A 289 -15.32 2.73 -22.63
N LEU A 290 -16.16 2.98 -21.62
CA LEU A 290 -15.71 3.36 -20.28
C LEU A 290 -14.80 2.30 -19.65
N GLN A 291 -15.12 1.01 -19.84
CA GLN A 291 -14.28 -0.09 -19.40
C GLN A 291 -12.91 -0.08 -20.10
N ARG A 292 -12.85 0.18 -21.42
CA ARG A 292 -11.57 0.39 -22.14
C ARG A 292 -10.78 1.55 -21.54
N CYS A 293 -11.42 2.69 -21.24
CA CYS A 293 -10.77 3.83 -20.57
C CYS A 293 -10.23 3.48 -19.19
N GLN A 294 -11.05 2.84 -18.34
CA GLN A 294 -10.67 2.45 -16.98
C GLN A 294 -9.48 1.50 -16.96
N GLN A 295 -9.42 0.57 -17.92
CA GLN A 295 -8.28 -0.32 -18.07
C GLN A 295 -7.05 0.42 -18.64
N GLN A 296 -7.22 1.52 -19.39
CA GLN A 296 -6.13 2.36 -19.94
C GLN A 296 -5.41 3.23 -18.91
N ILE A 297 -6.15 3.78 -17.96
CA ILE A 297 -5.62 4.75 -17.01
C ILE A 297 -4.40 4.25 -16.22
N PRO A 298 -4.38 3.04 -15.61
CA PRO A 298 -3.22 2.54 -14.87
C PRO A 298 -1.92 2.52 -15.71
N TRP A 299 -2.04 2.27 -17.01
CA TRP A 299 -0.90 2.19 -17.92
C TRP A 299 -0.40 3.56 -18.35
N ILE A 300 -1.31 4.51 -18.60
CA ILE A 300 -0.91 5.91 -18.83
C ILE A 300 -0.19 6.45 -17.58
N LEU A 301 -0.70 6.16 -16.38
CA LEU A 301 -0.07 6.57 -15.13
C LEU A 301 1.31 5.91 -14.95
N SER A 302 1.42 4.61 -15.21
CA SER A 302 2.69 3.88 -15.13
C SER A 302 3.71 4.38 -16.15
N LEU A 303 3.29 4.64 -17.39
CA LEU A 303 4.14 5.25 -18.43
C LEU A 303 4.68 6.61 -17.99
N ARG A 304 3.80 7.50 -17.50
CA ARG A 304 4.22 8.82 -17.00
C ARG A 304 5.19 8.70 -15.83
N GLN A 305 4.93 7.78 -14.91
CA GLN A 305 5.81 7.51 -13.79
C GLN A 305 7.18 7.00 -14.26
N GLU A 306 7.22 6.07 -15.22
CA GLU A 306 8.47 5.51 -15.74
C GLU A 306 9.25 6.50 -16.61
N GLN A 307 8.59 7.32 -17.43
CA GLN A 307 9.22 8.43 -18.14
C GLN A 307 9.87 9.39 -17.15
N GLN A 308 9.18 9.73 -16.05
CA GLN A 308 9.74 10.57 -14.99
C GLN A 308 10.91 9.90 -14.27
N ARG A 309 10.80 8.61 -13.93
CA ARG A 309 11.89 7.85 -13.29
C ARG A 309 13.13 7.78 -14.20
N THR A 310 12.93 7.54 -15.48
CA THR A 310 13.99 7.48 -16.49
C THR A 310 14.67 8.84 -16.64
N ARG A 311 13.90 9.92 -16.78
CA ARG A 311 14.43 11.29 -16.82
C ARG A 311 15.26 11.62 -15.58
N ILE A 312 14.75 11.31 -14.39
CA ILE A 312 15.46 11.52 -13.12
C ILE A 312 16.76 10.70 -13.08
N ALA A 313 16.74 9.44 -13.50
CA ALA A 313 17.91 8.58 -13.51
C ALA A 313 19.00 9.09 -14.48
N THR A 314 18.61 9.52 -15.68
CA THR A 314 19.52 10.13 -16.66
C THR A 314 20.14 11.42 -16.13
N GLU A 315 19.34 12.31 -15.56
CA GLU A 315 19.85 13.53 -14.94
C GLU A 315 20.77 13.22 -13.75
N ARG A 316 20.44 12.24 -12.92
CA ARG A 316 21.32 11.84 -11.82
C ARG A 316 22.66 11.29 -12.30
N ALA A 317 22.64 10.44 -13.33
CA ALA A 317 23.85 9.86 -13.91
C ALA A 317 24.80 10.93 -14.42
N ARG A 318 24.26 12.02 -14.98
CA ARG A 318 25.01 13.21 -15.39
C ARG A 318 25.82 13.82 -14.24
N TRP A 319 25.30 13.83 -13.01
CA TRP A 319 25.95 14.45 -11.85
C TRP A 319 26.82 13.51 -11.03
N GLN A 320 26.54 12.21 -11.03
CA GLN A 320 27.13 11.25 -10.08
C GLN A 320 27.75 10.01 -10.69
N SER A 321 27.88 9.91 -12.02
CA SER A 321 28.34 8.69 -12.71
C SER A 321 27.59 7.44 -12.22
N SER A 322 26.26 7.55 -12.08
CA SER A 322 25.39 6.40 -11.79
C SER A 322 25.04 5.66 -13.08
N GLU A 323 24.56 4.42 -12.96
CA GLU A 323 24.04 3.66 -14.09
C GLU A 323 22.94 4.45 -14.82
N ILE A 324 23.08 4.53 -16.14
CA ILE A 324 22.14 5.17 -17.06
C ILE A 324 21.13 4.10 -17.50
N PRO A 325 19.84 4.44 -17.70
CA PRO A 325 18.90 3.54 -18.37
C PRO A 325 19.48 3.05 -19.71
N THR A 326 19.44 1.74 -19.95
CA THR A 326 20.01 1.15 -21.17
C THR A 326 19.23 1.59 -22.41
N ALA A 327 19.91 1.65 -23.57
CA ALA A 327 19.26 1.98 -24.85
C ALA A 327 18.12 1.00 -25.19
N GLU A 328 18.30 -0.28 -24.86
CA GLU A 328 17.27 -1.32 -25.01
C GLU A 328 16.02 -1.02 -24.17
N TYR A 329 16.21 -0.57 -22.92
CA TYR A 329 15.10 -0.19 -22.06
C TYR A 329 14.37 1.05 -22.59
N LEU A 330 15.11 2.07 -23.05
CA LEU A 330 14.53 3.27 -23.65
C LEU A 330 13.71 2.94 -24.91
N SER A 331 14.22 2.04 -25.75
CA SER A 331 13.49 1.54 -26.92
C SER A 331 12.21 0.81 -26.52
N THR A 332 12.26 -0.04 -25.50
CA THR A 332 11.08 -0.74 -24.98
C THR A 332 10.04 0.24 -24.43
N LEU A 333 10.47 1.25 -23.68
CA LEU A 333 9.60 2.32 -23.16
C LEU A 333 8.94 3.11 -24.30
N GLN A 334 9.67 3.40 -25.37
CA GLN A 334 9.16 4.12 -26.54
C GLN A 334 8.13 3.29 -27.31
N VAL A 335 8.37 1.98 -27.50
CA VAL A 335 7.37 1.07 -28.09
C VAL A 335 6.10 1.06 -27.26
N PHE A 336 6.25 1.02 -25.92
CA PHE A 336 5.13 1.04 -25.00
C PHE A 336 4.36 2.38 -25.06
N GLU A 337 5.07 3.51 -25.12
CA GLU A 337 4.49 4.83 -25.31
C GLU A 337 3.64 4.91 -26.58
N THR A 338 4.16 4.38 -27.70
CA THR A 338 3.43 4.33 -28.97
C THR A 338 2.15 3.52 -28.84
N LYS A 339 2.19 2.34 -28.20
CA LYS A 339 0.99 1.52 -27.93
C LYS A 339 -0.05 2.29 -27.11
N CYS A 340 0.37 2.96 -26.04
CA CYS A 340 -0.53 3.77 -25.23
C CYS A 340 -1.14 4.93 -26.02
N LYS A 341 -0.37 5.63 -26.86
CA LYS A 341 -0.86 6.73 -27.70
C LYS A 341 -1.88 6.24 -28.72
N MET A 342 -1.61 5.15 -29.43
CA MET A 342 -2.52 4.57 -30.42
C MET A 342 -3.86 4.18 -29.79
N GLU A 343 -3.85 3.45 -28.68
CA GLU A 343 -5.11 3.08 -28.00
C GLU A 343 -5.85 4.31 -27.45
N SER A 344 -5.11 5.31 -26.97
CA SER A 344 -5.75 6.53 -26.46
C SER A 344 -6.44 7.33 -27.55
N ALA A 345 -5.83 7.39 -28.74
CA ALA A 345 -6.42 7.99 -29.93
C ALA A 345 -7.64 7.19 -30.43
N SER A 346 -7.54 5.86 -30.50
CA SER A 346 -8.67 5.00 -30.86
C SER A 346 -9.87 5.21 -29.94
N ILE A 347 -9.67 5.22 -28.62
CA ILE A 347 -10.75 5.49 -27.66
C ILE A 347 -11.36 6.89 -27.85
N GLN A 348 -10.53 7.88 -28.18
CA GLN A 348 -11.00 9.25 -28.43
C GLN A 348 -11.86 9.33 -29.70
N GLU A 349 -11.46 8.66 -30.79
CA GLU A 349 -12.24 8.56 -32.01
C GLU A 349 -13.57 7.83 -31.78
N GLU A 350 -13.55 6.72 -31.06
CA GLU A 350 -14.76 5.95 -30.71
C GLU A 350 -15.72 6.74 -29.82
N ALA A 351 -15.19 7.52 -28.88
CA ALA A 351 -15.96 8.41 -28.03
C ALA A 351 -16.63 9.53 -28.83
N GLU A 352 -15.91 10.10 -29.80
CA GLU A 352 -16.47 11.13 -30.67
C GLU A 352 -17.58 10.55 -31.55
N TRP A 353 -17.34 9.39 -32.17
CA TRP A 353 -18.35 8.69 -32.96
C TRP A 353 -19.62 8.39 -32.15
N LEU A 354 -19.50 7.85 -30.94
CA LEU A 354 -20.66 7.65 -30.05
C LEU A 354 -21.34 8.96 -29.68
N GLY A 355 -20.56 10.02 -29.43
CA GLY A 355 -21.07 11.35 -29.13
C GLY A 355 -21.91 11.95 -30.26
N GLU A 356 -21.49 11.75 -31.52
CA GLU A 356 -22.25 12.15 -32.71
C GLU A 356 -23.59 11.40 -32.82
N GLN A 357 -23.61 10.10 -32.51
CA GLN A 357 -24.86 9.30 -32.47
C GLN A 357 -25.82 9.75 -31.35
N ASP A 358 -25.30 10.44 -30.34
CA ASP A 358 -26.01 10.88 -29.15
C ASP A 358 -26.43 12.35 -29.16
N GLY A 359 -26.02 13.12 -30.18
CA GLY A 359 -26.21 14.57 -30.19
C GLY A 359 -25.37 15.29 -29.14
N THR A 360 -24.30 14.65 -28.64
CA THR A 360 -23.32 15.20 -27.71
C THR A 360 -21.93 15.27 -28.35
N PRO A 361 -21.72 16.15 -29.36
CA PRO A 361 -20.41 16.30 -29.99
C PRO A 361 -19.35 16.81 -29.00
N GLY A 362 -18.08 16.50 -29.28
CA GLY A 362 -16.95 16.81 -28.40
C GLY A 362 -16.80 15.85 -27.22
N MET A 363 -17.35 14.63 -27.33
CA MET A 363 -17.22 13.61 -26.30
C MET A 363 -15.81 12.98 -26.32
N GLY A 364 -15.14 12.97 -27.47
CA GLY A 364 -13.75 12.53 -27.59
C GLY A 364 -12.80 13.33 -26.72
N GLU A 365 -12.98 14.65 -26.63
CA GLU A 365 -12.13 15.52 -25.79
C GLU A 365 -12.41 15.34 -24.28
N LYS A 366 -13.67 15.01 -23.93
CA LYS A 366 -14.13 14.92 -22.53
C LYS A 366 -13.91 13.55 -21.91
N ILE A 367 -13.81 12.48 -22.72
CA ILE A 367 -13.78 11.10 -22.21
C ILE A 367 -12.63 10.86 -21.24
N TRP A 368 -11.45 11.39 -21.54
CA TRP A 368 -10.28 11.20 -20.70
C TRP A 368 -10.40 11.91 -19.36
N SER A 369 -10.82 13.19 -19.36
CA SER A 369 -11.03 13.96 -18.13
C SER A 369 -12.02 13.26 -17.20
N MET A 370 -13.16 12.82 -17.74
CA MET A 370 -14.16 12.07 -16.99
C MET A 370 -13.64 10.72 -16.48
N ALA A 371 -12.92 9.96 -17.32
CA ALA A 371 -12.39 8.66 -16.94
C ALA A 371 -11.33 8.79 -15.82
N PHE A 372 -10.43 9.79 -15.90
CA PHE A 372 -9.46 10.08 -14.84
C PHE A 372 -10.13 10.48 -13.53
N GLU A 373 -11.18 11.31 -13.57
CA GLU A 373 -11.95 11.68 -12.38
C GLU A 373 -12.64 10.47 -11.74
N LEU A 374 -13.27 9.61 -12.54
CA LEU A 374 -13.91 8.39 -12.05
C LEU A 374 -12.89 7.43 -11.44
N HIS A 375 -11.73 7.27 -12.08
CA HIS A 375 -10.64 6.46 -11.55
C HIS A 375 -10.12 7.02 -10.22
N ALA A 376 -9.94 8.35 -10.12
CA ALA A 376 -9.50 8.99 -8.88
C ALA A 376 -10.52 8.81 -7.74
N LYS A 377 -11.82 8.96 -8.03
CA LYS A 377 -12.91 8.72 -7.06
C LYS A 377 -12.92 7.26 -6.59
N ALA A 378 -12.83 6.31 -7.52
CA ALA A 378 -12.79 4.89 -7.20
C ALA A 378 -11.56 4.53 -6.34
N ASN A 379 -10.38 5.07 -6.68
CA ASN A 379 -9.16 4.83 -5.92
C ASN A 379 -9.24 5.44 -4.50
N ALA A 380 -9.79 6.64 -4.36
CA ALA A 380 -9.99 7.27 -3.06
C ALA A 380 -10.96 6.45 -2.16
N GLN A 381 -12.04 5.92 -2.74
CA GLN A 381 -12.97 5.05 -2.04
C GLN A 381 -12.31 3.72 -1.62
N ASN A 382 -11.56 3.09 -2.51
CA ASN A 382 -10.82 1.87 -2.20
C ASN A 382 -9.78 2.10 -1.11
N THR A 383 -8.98 3.17 -1.20
CA THR A 383 -8.01 3.56 -0.16
C THR A 383 -8.71 3.79 1.19
N LYS A 384 -9.87 4.45 1.20
CA LYS A 384 -10.66 4.64 2.42
C LYS A 384 -11.14 3.30 3.00
N ARG A 385 -11.62 2.40 2.15
CA ARG A 385 -12.06 1.05 2.54
C ARG A 385 -10.91 0.23 3.11
N GLU A 386 -9.74 0.25 2.46
CA GLU A 386 -8.53 -0.44 2.92
C GLU A 386 -8.05 0.10 4.27
N ARG A 387 -8.01 1.42 4.46
CA ARG A 387 -7.67 2.04 5.75
C ARG A 387 -8.64 1.64 6.86
N LEU A 388 -9.94 1.63 6.59
CA LEU A 388 -10.94 1.18 7.56
C LEU A 388 -10.76 -0.30 7.93
N LEU A 389 -10.43 -1.14 6.95
CA LEU A 389 -10.13 -2.55 7.15
C LEU A 389 -8.84 -2.74 7.98
N GLN A 390 -7.78 -1.98 7.68
CA GLN A 390 -6.54 -1.99 8.46
C GLN A 390 -6.79 -1.55 9.91
N LEU A 391 -7.49 -0.44 10.13
CA LEU A 391 -7.86 0.04 11.47
C LEU A 391 -8.67 -1.01 12.25
N HIS A 392 -9.62 -1.68 11.58
CA HIS A 392 -10.39 -2.75 12.19
C HIS A 392 -9.51 -3.94 12.59
N GLN A 393 -8.60 -4.35 11.70
CA GLN A 393 -7.64 -5.43 11.97
C GLN A 393 -6.68 -5.08 13.10
N GLU A 394 -6.15 -3.86 13.14
CA GLU A 394 -5.28 -3.37 14.22
C GLU A 394 -6.01 -3.38 15.57
N LYS A 395 -7.28 -2.94 15.61
CA LYS A 395 -8.08 -2.98 16.82
C LYS A 395 -8.27 -4.40 17.35
N ILE A 396 -8.50 -5.37 16.46
CA ILE A 396 -8.59 -6.79 16.84
C ILE A 396 -7.21 -7.30 17.29
N LEU A 397 -6.12 -6.93 16.62
CA LEU A 397 -4.77 -7.34 17.03
C LEU A 397 -4.41 -6.83 18.43
N GLN A 398 -4.85 -5.61 18.77
CA GLN A 398 -4.70 -5.02 20.10
C GLN A 398 -5.45 -5.79 21.18
N THR A 399 -6.64 -6.34 20.90
CA THR A 399 -7.36 -7.14 21.90
C THR A 399 -6.65 -8.46 22.19
N TYR A 400 -6.01 -9.09 21.19
CA TYR A 400 -5.14 -10.25 21.40
C TYR A 400 -3.90 -9.88 22.21
N ALA A 401 -3.20 -8.79 21.85
CA ALA A 401 -2.03 -8.30 22.59
C ALA A 401 -2.36 -7.98 24.07
N ALA A 402 -3.54 -7.44 24.32
CA ALA A 402 -4.02 -7.11 25.67
C ALA A 402 -4.61 -8.31 26.43
N GLY A 403 -4.70 -9.51 25.82
CA GLY A 403 -5.33 -10.68 26.44
C GLY A 403 -6.84 -10.52 26.71
N THR A 404 -7.51 -9.60 26.01
CA THR A 404 -8.96 -9.31 26.16
C THR A 404 -9.80 -9.83 25.01
N ALA A 405 -9.17 -10.48 24.02
CA ALA A 405 -9.88 -11.11 22.92
C ALA A 405 -10.81 -12.22 23.43
N LYS A 406 -11.97 -12.36 22.78
CA LYS A 406 -12.91 -13.45 23.09
C LYS A 406 -12.24 -14.79 22.75
N PRO A 407 -12.25 -15.80 23.63
CA PRO A 407 -11.64 -17.09 23.31
C PRO A 407 -12.36 -17.78 22.14
N TRP A 408 -11.65 -18.67 21.45
CA TRP A 408 -12.26 -19.58 20.49
C TRP A 408 -13.06 -20.66 21.23
N PRO A 409 -14.24 -21.06 20.73
CA PRO A 409 -14.99 -22.12 21.36
C PRO A 409 -14.22 -23.45 21.22
N ALA A 410 -14.35 -24.34 22.22
CA ALA A 410 -13.76 -25.67 22.15
C ALA A 410 -14.50 -26.58 21.15
N ASP A 411 -15.82 -26.37 21.01
CA ASP A 411 -16.70 -27.16 20.16
C ASP A 411 -17.47 -26.30 19.16
N LEU A 412 -17.92 -26.92 18.07
CA LEU A 412 -18.85 -26.26 17.15
C LEU A 412 -20.16 -25.89 17.86
N PRO A 413 -20.72 -24.70 17.62
CA PRO A 413 -22.05 -24.34 18.10
C PRO A 413 -23.14 -25.22 17.47
N GLY A 414 -24.32 -25.25 18.09
CA GLY A 414 -25.49 -25.96 17.58
C GLY A 414 -25.56 -27.46 17.88
N VAL A 415 -24.95 -27.92 18.99
CA VAL A 415 -24.97 -29.34 19.41
C VAL A 415 -26.41 -29.87 19.49
N LYS A 416 -27.34 -29.10 20.08
CA LYS A 416 -28.77 -29.46 20.15
C LYS A 416 -29.39 -29.63 18.76
N GLN A 417 -29.15 -28.71 17.85
CA GLN A 417 -29.73 -28.75 16.49
C GLN A 417 -29.16 -29.91 15.67
N ARG A 418 -27.86 -30.21 15.84
CA ARG A 418 -27.25 -31.42 15.27
C ARG A 418 -27.87 -32.69 15.84
N SER A 419 -27.98 -32.82 17.15
CA SER A 419 -28.57 -34.00 17.78
C SER A 419 -30.03 -34.19 17.39
N ILE A 420 -30.82 -33.11 17.31
CA ILE A 420 -32.21 -33.15 16.84
C ILE A 420 -32.27 -33.64 15.39
N TYR A 421 -31.41 -33.11 14.52
CA TYR A 421 -31.35 -33.54 13.12
C TYR A 421 -31.01 -35.03 13.01
N ASP A 422 -29.99 -35.51 13.74
CA ASP A 422 -29.54 -36.89 13.71
C ASP A 422 -30.59 -37.85 14.30
N GLN A 423 -31.30 -37.44 15.36
CA GLN A 423 -32.43 -38.17 15.93
C GLN A 423 -33.60 -38.26 14.94
N MET A 424 -33.94 -37.16 14.27
CA MET A 424 -35.00 -37.15 13.25
C MET A 424 -34.63 -38.04 12.06
N LYS A 425 -33.37 -37.97 11.61
CA LYS A 425 -32.87 -38.79 10.49
C LYS A 425 -32.87 -40.27 10.85
N SER A 426 -32.34 -40.63 12.02
CA SER A 426 -32.32 -42.03 12.47
C SER A 426 -33.73 -42.59 12.66
N ALA A 427 -34.66 -41.84 13.25
CA ALA A 427 -36.06 -42.25 13.38
C ALA A 427 -36.73 -42.47 12.01
N ALA A 428 -36.47 -41.59 11.04
CA ALA A 428 -37.00 -41.73 9.68
C ALA A 428 -36.43 -42.96 8.95
N LEU A 429 -35.15 -43.30 9.19
CA LEU A 429 -34.50 -44.45 8.59
C LEU A 429 -34.90 -45.78 9.25
N GLN A 430 -35.23 -45.79 10.54
CA GLN A 430 -35.69 -47.00 11.24
C GLN A 430 -37.08 -47.47 10.79
N GLN A 431 -37.91 -46.55 10.28
CA GLN A 431 -39.28 -46.84 9.85
C GLN A 431 -39.41 -47.16 8.35
N LEU A 432 -38.31 -47.46 7.66
CA LEU A 432 -38.31 -47.69 6.21
C LEU A 432 -38.93 -49.04 5.83
N SER A 433 -39.83 -49.01 4.85
CA SER A 433 -40.33 -50.21 4.17
C SER A 433 -39.25 -50.85 3.27
N GLN A 434 -39.39 -52.13 2.91
CA GLN A 434 -38.44 -52.81 2.03
C GLN A 434 -38.16 -52.09 0.69
N PRO A 435 -39.15 -51.51 -0.01
CA PRO A 435 -38.90 -50.73 -1.23
C PRO A 435 -38.04 -49.48 -0.99
N ALA A 436 -38.23 -48.83 0.17
CA ALA A 436 -37.48 -47.64 0.55
C ALA A 436 -36.02 -47.97 0.93
N GLN A 437 -35.79 -49.12 1.57
CA GLN A 437 -34.44 -49.62 1.84
C GLN A 437 -33.66 -49.93 0.54
N ALA A 438 -34.32 -50.55 -0.44
CA ALA A 438 -33.74 -50.78 -1.77
C ALA A 438 -33.43 -49.46 -2.50
N ALA A 439 -34.32 -48.46 -2.40
CA ALA A 439 -34.09 -47.14 -2.99
C ALA A 439 -32.87 -46.42 -2.37
N MET A 440 -32.66 -46.56 -1.06
CA MET A 440 -31.48 -46.00 -0.38
C MET A 440 -30.17 -46.63 -0.88
N LEU A 441 -30.13 -47.97 -1.02
CA LEU A 441 -28.95 -48.69 -1.53
C LEU A 441 -28.62 -48.36 -2.98
N GLN A 442 -29.62 -47.97 -3.77
CA GLN A 442 -29.46 -47.53 -5.16
C GLN A 442 -29.06 -46.05 -5.28
N GLY A 443 -28.85 -45.34 -4.16
CA GLY A 443 -28.42 -43.95 -4.16
C GLY A 443 -29.52 -42.94 -4.51
N HIS A 444 -30.80 -43.28 -4.33
CA HIS A 444 -31.89 -42.33 -4.55
C HIS A 444 -31.95 -41.26 -3.46
N THR A 445 -32.52 -40.10 -3.80
CA THR A 445 -32.65 -38.96 -2.89
C THR A 445 -33.70 -39.19 -1.80
N ALA A 446 -33.59 -38.45 -0.69
CA ALA A 446 -34.40 -38.60 0.51
C ALA A 446 -35.92 -38.59 0.26
N PRO A 447 -36.51 -37.74 -0.62
CA PRO A 447 -37.93 -37.81 -0.93
C PRO A 447 -38.43 -39.19 -1.34
N ARG A 448 -37.61 -39.95 -2.08
CA ARG A 448 -37.91 -41.30 -2.56
C ARG A 448 -37.64 -42.37 -1.51
N VAL A 449 -36.78 -42.08 -0.53
CA VAL A 449 -36.39 -43.00 0.54
C VAL A 449 -37.31 -42.84 1.76
N VAL A 450 -37.40 -41.64 2.34
CA VAL A 450 -38.16 -41.38 3.59
C VAL A 450 -39.54 -40.76 3.34
N GLY A 451 -39.86 -40.42 2.09
CA GLY A 451 -41.10 -39.73 1.72
C GLY A 451 -41.02 -38.20 1.88
N GLU A 452 -41.83 -37.48 1.11
CA GLU A 452 -41.76 -36.01 0.98
C GLU A 452 -42.05 -35.26 2.28
N ARG A 453 -42.87 -35.82 3.18
CA ARG A 453 -43.17 -35.18 4.48
C ARG A 453 -41.96 -35.21 5.41
N ALA A 454 -41.30 -36.36 5.53
CA ALA A 454 -40.10 -36.50 6.36
C ALA A 454 -38.93 -35.72 5.76
N ALA A 455 -38.74 -35.78 4.43
CA ALA A 455 -37.71 -35.00 3.74
C ALA A 455 -37.87 -33.49 3.98
N ARG A 456 -39.09 -32.93 3.95
CA ARG A 456 -39.34 -31.52 4.28
C ARG A 456 -38.98 -31.16 5.73
N GLN A 457 -39.32 -32.03 6.69
CA GLN A 457 -38.96 -31.80 8.10
C GLN A 457 -37.44 -31.84 8.31
N LEU A 458 -36.74 -32.77 7.65
CA LEU A 458 -35.28 -32.84 7.66
C LEU A 458 -34.64 -31.61 7.02
N ARG A 459 -35.16 -31.10 5.89
CA ARG A 459 -34.67 -29.83 5.29
C ARG A 459 -34.77 -28.65 6.26
N ALA A 460 -35.88 -28.53 6.99
CA ALA A 460 -36.06 -27.48 7.99
C ALA A 460 -35.08 -27.62 9.16
N ALA A 461 -34.88 -28.83 9.68
CA ALA A 461 -33.92 -29.11 10.73
C ALA A 461 -32.47 -28.88 10.28
N LEU A 462 -32.13 -29.21 9.03
CA LEU A 462 -30.81 -28.93 8.43
C LEU A 462 -30.57 -27.42 8.32
N MET A 463 -31.58 -26.63 7.89
CA MET A 463 -31.49 -25.18 7.85
C MET A 463 -31.27 -24.57 9.25
N ALA A 464 -31.93 -25.10 10.28
CA ALA A 464 -31.71 -24.69 11.66
C ALA A 464 -30.29 -25.01 12.15
N ARG A 465 -29.73 -26.17 11.76
CA ARG A 465 -28.32 -26.53 12.00
C ARG A 465 -27.37 -25.53 11.34
N CYS A 466 -27.59 -25.17 10.07
CA CYS A 466 -26.77 -24.16 9.37
C CYS A 466 -26.73 -22.81 10.11
N GLN A 467 -27.89 -22.34 10.58
CA GLN A 467 -28.03 -21.04 11.24
C GLN A 467 -27.17 -20.90 12.50
N GLN A 468 -26.91 -21.99 13.22
CA GLN A 468 -26.10 -21.98 14.44
C GLN A 468 -24.60 -21.83 14.16
N VAL A 469 -24.13 -22.27 12.99
CA VAL A 469 -22.71 -22.27 12.63
C VAL A 469 -22.29 -20.97 11.94
N ILE A 470 -23.23 -20.25 11.31
CA ILE A 470 -23.00 -18.98 10.60
C ILE A 470 -22.23 -17.93 11.42
N PRO A 471 -22.55 -17.64 12.71
CA PRO A 471 -21.80 -16.66 13.49
C PRO A 471 -20.31 -17.02 13.59
N LEU A 472 -19.98 -18.31 13.71
CA LEU A 472 -18.61 -18.78 13.81
C LEU A 472 -17.88 -18.71 12.45
N ILE A 473 -18.58 -19.01 11.35
CA ILE A 473 -18.06 -18.82 9.99
C ILE A 473 -17.71 -17.34 9.74
N GLN A 474 -18.62 -16.42 10.08
CA GLN A 474 -18.38 -14.98 9.94
C GLN A 474 -17.19 -14.52 10.79
N ARG A 475 -17.04 -15.07 12.00
CA ARG A 475 -15.91 -14.77 12.89
C ARG A 475 -14.59 -15.27 12.31
N LEU A 476 -14.54 -16.51 11.82
CA LEU A 476 -13.33 -17.05 11.16
C LEU A 476 -12.92 -16.21 9.95
N GLN A 477 -13.88 -15.77 9.13
CA GLN A 477 -13.61 -14.92 7.97
C GLN A 477 -13.10 -13.51 8.36
N ALA A 478 -13.61 -12.94 9.45
CA ALA A 478 -13.24 -11.60 9.89
C ALA A 478 -11.93 -11.57 10.70
N GLU A 479 -11.74 -12.53 11.60
CA GLU A 479 -10.66 -12.54 12.59
C GLU A 479 -9.53 -13.50 12.24
N GLY A 480 -9.73 -14.52 11.39
CA GLY A 480 -8.76 -15.60 11.17
C GLY A 480 -7.39 -15.11 10.68
N PHE A 481 -7.37 -14.14 9.76
CA PHE A 481 -6.12 -13.52 9.31
C PHE A 481 -5.39 -12.78 10.46
N VAL A 482 -6.14 -12.04 11.27
CA VAL A 482 -5.58 -11.28 12.39
C VAL A 482 -5.10 -12.20 13.50
N PHE A 483 -5.82 -13.30 13.74
CA PHE A 483 -5.44 -14.34 14.69
C PHE A 483 -4.10 -14.98 14.30
N ASN A 484 -3.94 -15.41 13.05
CA ASN A 484 -2.66 -15.97 12.58
C ASN A 484 -1.51 -14.97 12.74
N LYS A 485 -1.74 -13.69 12.42
CA LYS A 485 -0.76 -12.62 12.66
C LYS A 485 -0.45 -12.44 14.15
N ALA A 486 -1.43 -12.57 15.03
CA ALA A 486 -1.22 -12.50 16.49
C ALA A 486 -0.41 -13.70 17.01
N VAL A 487 -0.59 -14.89 16.42
CA VAL A 487 0.20 -16.09 16.70
C VAL A 487 1.65 -15.89 16.29
N GLU A 488 1.90 -15.38 15.08
CA GLU A 488 3.26 -15.05 14.60
C GLU A 488 3.99 -14.06 15.51
N LEU A 489 3.26 -13.13 16.13
CA LEU A 489 3.78 -12.14 17.08
C LEU A 489 3.90 -12.67 18.51
N GLY A 490 3.48 -13.91 18.80
CA GLY A 490 3.53 -14.49 20.13
C GLY A 490 2.52 -13.90 21.12
N HIS A 491 1.44 -13.28 20.63
CA HIS A 491 0.39 -12.68 21.47
C HIS A 491 -0.69 -13.67 21.91
N VAL A 492 -0.62 -14.92 21.46
CA VAL A 492 -1.64 -15.96 21.67
C VAL A 492 -1.00 -17.18 22.32
N ASN A 493 -1.70 -17.79 23.29
CA ASN A 493 -1.23 -18.99 23.97
C ASN A 493 -1.49 -20.26 23.14
N GLU A 494 -0.76 -21.35 23.43
CA GLU A 494 -0.86 -22.63 22.70
C GLU A 494 -2.25 -23.26 22.75
N LYS A 495 -2.99 -23.06 23.85
CA LYS A 495 -4.34 -23.60 24.00
C LYS A 495 -5.32 -22.93 23.03
N ASP A 496 -5.26 -21.61 22.89
CA ASP A 496 -6.12 -20.84 21.97
C ASP A 496 -5.77 -21.13 20.51
N ILE A 497 -4.49 -21.41 20.21
CA ILE A 497 -4.05 -21.89 18.88
C ILE A 497 -4.72 -23.23 18.56
N ALA A 498 -4.61 -24.21 19.47
CA ALA A 498 -5.23 -25.52 19.28
C ALA A 498 -6.76 -25.44 19.13
N CYS A 499 -7.43 -24.59 19.92
CA CYS A 499 -8.87 -24.36 19.77
C CYS A 499 -9.23 -23.72 18.42
N PHE A 500 -8.44 -22.76 17.93
CA PHE A 500 -8.67 -22.15 16.62
C PHE A 500 -8.54 -23.17 15.48
N GLU A 501 -7.47 -23.98 15.48
CA GLU A 501 -7.23 -25.01 14.47
C GLU A 501 -8.32 -26.09 14.45
N ALA A 502 -8.75 -26.52 15.64
CA ALA A 502 -9.86 -27.47 15.80
C ALA A 502 -11.18 -26.89 15.25
N VAL A 503 -11.46 -25.62 15.53
CA VAL A 503 -12.64 -24.91 15.03
C VAL A 503 -12.61 -24.74 13.51
N ASP A 504 -11.49 -24.28 12.94
CA ASP A 504 -11.36 -24.08 11.49
C ASP A 504 -11.57 -25.40 10.73
N THR A 505 -10.97 -26.49 11.23
CA THR A 505 -11.15 -27.84 10.68
C THR A 505 -12.60 -28.32 10.79
N SER A 506 -13.20 -28.16 11.98
CA SER A 506 -14.57 -28.61 12.25
C SER A 506 -15.59 -27.83 11.43
N VAL A 507 -15.42 -26.52 11.26
CA VAL A 507 -16.31 -25.68 10.44
C VAL A 507 -16.23 -26.09 8.97
N LYS A 508 -15.05 -26.36 8.44
CA LYS A 508 -14.88 -26.85 7.06
C LYS A 508 -15.56 -28.20 6.85
N ALA A 509 -15.37 -29.14 7.79
CA ALA A 509 -16.03 -30.44 7.75
C ALA A 509 -17.55 -30.32 7.83
N GLU A 510 -18.07 -29.43 8.68
CA GLU A 510 -19.50 -29.17 8.82
C GLU A 510 -20.11 -28.56 7.55
N ILE A 511 -19.39 -27.64 6.88
CA ILE A 511 -19.82 -27.05 5.61
C ILE A 511 -20.03 -28.14 4.56
N GLU A 512 -19.06 -29.04 4.39
CA GLU A 512 -19.12 -30.12 3.41
C GLU A 512 -20.16 -31.19 3.78
N ALA A 513 -20.27 -31.55 5.06
CA ALA A 513 -21.30 -32.47 5.54
C ALA A 513 -22.72 -31.94 5.27
N VAL A 514 -22.96 -30.66 5.52
CA VAL A 514 -24.25 -30.01 5.23
C VAL A 514 -24.52 -29.98 3.73
N LYS A 515 -23.51 -29.72 2.88
CA LYS A 515 -23.67 -29.76 1.43
C LYS A 515 -24.06 -31.15 0.94
N SER A 516 -23.37 -32.19 1.40
CA SER A 516 -23.71 -33.57 1.01
C SER A 516 -25.10 -33.96 1.48
N GLU A 517 -25.47 -33.56 2.69
CA GLU A 517 -26.79 -33.83 3.26
C GLU A 517 -27.91 -33.09 2.51
N ALA A 518 -27.67 -31.83 2.15
CA ALA A 518 -28.61 -31.02 1.36
C ALA A 518 -28.81 -31.60 -0.05
N ASN A 519 -27.77 -32.14 -0.67
CA ASN A 519 -27.86 -32.85 -1.94
C ASN A 519 -28.64 -34.16 -1.81
N TRP A 520 -28.46 -34.91 -0.72
CA TRP A 520 -29.29 -36.09 -0.48
C TRP A 520 -30.78 -35.72 -0.30
N LEU A 521 -31.07 -34.58 0.32
CA LEU A 521 -32.43 -34.06 0.52
C LEU A 521 -33.05 -33.40 -0.73
N SER A 522 -32.34 -33.29 -1.86
CA SER A 522 -32.87 -32.65 -3.07
C SER A 522 -33.95 -33.49 -3.74
N ASP A 523 -34.90 -32.84 -4.43
CA ASP A 523 -35.80 -33.54 -5.36
C ASP A 523 -35.24 -33.54 -6.78
N ASN A 524 -35.59 -34.56 -7.58
CA ASN A 524 -35.19 -34.66 -8.99
C ASN A 524 -36.27 -34.07 -9.93
N SER A 525 -37.31 -33.42 -9.40
CA SER A 525 -38.53 -33.05 -10.14
C SER A 525 -38.75 -31.56 -10.31
N GLY A 526 -37.81 -30.68 -9.94
CA GLY A 526 -37.98 -29.23 -10.15
C GLY A 526 -37.06 -28.33 -9.32
N THR A 527 -37.63 -27.29 -8.70
CA THR A 527 -36.98 -26.10 -8.11
C THR A 527 -35.92 -26.34 -7.03
N ASN A 528 -35.65 -27.59 -6.62
CA ASN A 528 -34.68 -27.93 -5.56
C ASN A 528 -33.42 -28.69 -6.07
N VAL A 529 -33.18 -28.72 -7.39
CA VAL A 529 -31.94 -29.26 -7.97
C VAL A 529 -30.74 -28.40 -7.54
N GLY A 530 -29.69 -29.04 -6.99
CA GLY A 530 -28.46 -28.35 -6.56
C GLY A 530 -28.54 -27.72 -5.16
N MET A 531 -29.40 -28.23 -4.27
CA MET A 531 -29.55 -27.74 -2.89
C MET A 531 -28.23 -27.60 -2.11
N GLY A 532 -27.23 -28.45 -2.35
CA GLY A 532 -25.91 -28.36 -1.71
C GLY A 532 -25.21 -27.01 -1.93
N GLU A 533 -25.26 -26.48 -3.15
CA GLU A 533 -24.64 -25.17 -3.45
C GLU A 533 -25.48 -23.99 -2.96
N GLN A 534 -26.80 -24.19 -2.80
CA GLN A 534 -27.74 -23.12 -2.45
C GLN A 534 -28.01 -23.00 -0.94
N ILE A 535 -27.82 -24.07 -0.16
CA ILE A 535 -28.21 -24.11 1.26
C ILE A 535 -27.48 -23.06 2.10
N TRP A 536 -26.16 -22.89 1.89
CA TRP A 536 -25.37 -21.92 2.63
C TRP A 536 -25.74 -20.47 2.27
N PRO A 537 -25.78 -20.05 0.99
CA PRO A 537 -26.28 -18.73 0.62
C PRO A 537 -27.67 -18.41 1.19
N ALA A 538 -28.61 -19.36 1.13
CA ALA A 538 -29.95 -19.19 1.70
C ALA A 538 -29.91 -19.03 3.23
N ALA A 539 -29.13 -19.86 3.92
CA ALA A 539 -28.96 -19.79 5.37
C ALA A 539 -28.36 -18.44 5.81
N PHE A 540 -27.34 -17.95 5.09
CA PHE A 540 -26.74 -16.63 5.33
C PHE A 540 -27.73 -15.49 5.15
N GLN A 541 -28.57 -15.53 4.10
CA GLN A 541 -29.61 -14.51 3.89
C GLN A 541 -30.64 -14.51 5.03
N ILE A 542 -31.14 -15.68 5.43
CA ILE A 542 -32.11 -15.80 6.53
C ILE A 542 -31.51 -15.32 7.85
N TYR A 543 -30.27 -15.74 8.16
CA TYR A 543 -29.56 -15.30 9.36
C TYR A 543 -29.38 -13.78 9.39
N THR A 544 -28.96 -13.18 8.28
CA THR A 544 -28.75 -11.73 8.18
C THR A 544 -30.05 -10.96 8.36
N ARG A 545 -31.16 -11.43 7.75
CA ARG A 545 -32.49 -10.83 7.94
C ARG A 545 -32.94 -10.87 9.39
N ARG A 546 -32.85 -12.03 10.04
CA ARG A 546 -33.20 -12.18 11.46
C ARG A 546 -32.36 -11.29 12.36
N ARG A 547 -31.05 -11.22 12.11
CA ARG A 547 -30.13 -10.36 12.88
C ARG A 547 -30.47 -8.88 12.72
N ALA A 548 -30.83 -8.43 11.51
CA ALA A 548 -31.27 -7.05 11.28
C ALA A 548 -32.58 -6.74 12.03
N GLU A 549 -33.52 -7.68 12.03
CA GLU A 549 -34.79 -7.57 12.75
C GLU A 549 -34.59 -7.51 14.27
N VAL A 550 -33.77 -8.40 14.84
CA VAL A 550 -33.41 -8.37 16.26
C VAL A 550 -32.69 -7.08 16.64
N THR A 551 -31.77 -6.60 15.79
CA THR A 551 -31.08 -5.32 16.03
C THR A 551 -32.08 -4.15 16.07
N LYS A 552 -33.05 -4.14 15.15
CA LYS A 552 -34.14 -3.16 15.13
C LYS A 552 -35.01 -3.26 16.39
N GLN A 553 -35.33 -4.47 16.86
CA GLN A 553 -36.09 -4.70 18.10
C GLN A 553 -35.32 -4.22 19.33
N ILE A 554 -34.02 -4.50 19.44
CA ILE A 554 -33.16 -4.02 20.53
C ILE A 554 -33.10 -2.50 20.54
N GLN A 555 -32.90 -1.85 19.38
CA GLN A 555 -32.90 -0.39 19.27
C GLN A 555 -34.26 0.20 19.70
N THR A 556 -35.36 -0.44 19.32
CA THR A 556 -36.72 -0.03 19.72
C THR A 556 -36.96 -0.21 21.23
N ALA A 557 -36.43 -1.28 21.82
CA ALA A 557 -36.52 -1.56 23.25
C ALA A 557 -35.63 -0.62 24.09
N GLN A 558 -34.46 -0.22 23.58
CA GLN A 558 -33.60 0.78 24.24
C GLN A 558 -34.23 2.17 24.28
N THR A 559 -35.19 2.46 23.40
CA THR A 559 -35.98 3.70 23.40
C THR A 559 -37.24 3.65 24.28
N ASN A 560 -37.59 2.51 24.90
CA ASN A 560 -38.78 2.34 25.74
C ASN A 560 -38.50 1.47 27.00
N PRO A 561 -38.38 2.06 28.21
CA PRO A 561 -37.84 1.38 29.40
C PRO A 561 -38.73 0.31 30.06
N LEU A 562 -39.94 0.03 29.54
CA LEU A 562 -40.88 -0.93 30.14
C LEU A 562 -40.84 -2.35 29.53
N THR A 563 -39.95 -2.65 28.58
CA THR A 563 -39.94 -3.92 27.83
C THR A 563 -38.68 -4.78 28.03
N ILE A 564 -37.92 -4.56 29.10
CA ILE A 564 -36.60 -5.21 29.28
C ILE A 564 -36.71 -6.67 29.75
N ASN A 565 -37.81 -7.08 30.39
CA ASN A 565 -37.90 -8.42 30.99
C ASN A 565 -38.33 -9.56 30.05
N THR A 566 -38.82 -9.28 28.84
CA THR A 566 -39.25 -10.33 27.90
C THR A 566 -38.21 -10.68 26.84
N VAL A 567 -37.26 -9.80 26.53
CA VAL A 567 -36.31 -10.00 25.42
C VAL A 567 -35.13 -10.92 25.77
N PHE A 568 -34.79 -11.07 27.06
CA PHE A 568 -33.66 -11.90 27.49
C PHE A 568 -33.99 -13.38 27.70
N ALA A 569 -35.26 -13.77 27.74
CA ALA A 569 -35.65 -15.17 27.93
C ALA A 569 -35.53 -16.00 26.63
N ASP A 570 -35.76 -15.40 25.46
CA ASP A 570 -35.79 -16.12 24.17
C ASP A 570 -34.41 -16.29 23.49
N VAL A 571 -33.32 -15.81 24.11
CA VAL A 571 -31.96 -15.87 23.53
C VAL A 571 -31.07 -16.94 24.18
N VAL A 572 -31.51 -17.57 25.28
CA VAL A 572 -30.67 -18.49 26.07
C VAL A 572 -31.10 -19.97 26.00
N ASP A 573 -32.22 -20.33 25.34
CA ASP A 573 -32.64 -21.75 25.23
C ASP A 573 -32.36 -22.43 23.87
#